data_AF-A0AAV4K0H4-F1
#
_entry.id   AF-A0AAV4K0H4-F1
#
_cell.length_a   1.000
_cell.length_b   1.000
_cell.length_c   1.000
_cell.angle_alpha   90.00
_cell.angle_beta   90.00
_cell.angle_gamma   90.00
#
_symmetry.space_group_name_H-M   'P 1'
#
loop_
_entity.id
_entity.type
_entity.pdbx_description
1 polymer ?
#
loop_
_entity_poly.entity_id
_entity_poly.type
_entity_poly.pdbx_seq_one_letter_code
_entity_poly.pdbx_strand_id
1 'polypeptide(L)'
;MRFNPNVIHVSGKQQITADALSRAPASLPSSADVALVNDTDAMAQQTLDNLPASSCKLQEIITQQQSDPEVKETRNFCQRGWPAFMPQNPLLQQYWANQRYLTIIDDILLYYHHIVVPTNMRLEMLNKLYESHLGVTKCRALAETSVWWPNISSHIQNMVRKCGVCAKLRPVANSLSYHPHFLNILGHESPWIFSTFTGRHTSCWSITILVGQKLEFWTI
;
A
#
# COMPACT_ATOMS: atom_id res chain seq x y z
N MET A 1 5.54 -34.23 46.58
CA MET A 1 4.09 -34.01 46.36
C MET A 1 3.78 -34.32 44.91
N ARG A 2 2.83 -35.22 44.62
CA ARG A 2 2.29 -35.44 43.26
C ARG A 2 1.01 -34.62 43.14
N PHE A 3 0.98 -33.66 42.22
CA PHE A 3 -0.22 -32.87 41.93
C PHE A 3 -1.05 -33.60 40.87
N ASN A 4 -2.37 -33.60 41.02
CA ASN A 4 -3.31 -34.10 40.02
C ASN A 4 -4.28 -32.96 39.64
N PRO A 5 -3.86 -32.04 38.74
CA PRO A 5 -4.68 -30.88 38.40
C PRO A 5 -5.86 -31.29 37.51
N ASN A 6 -7.03 -30.73 37.80
CA ASN A 6 -8.17 -30.78 36.89
C ASN A 6 -8.13 -29.53 35.99
N VAL A 7 -7.96 -29.72 34.69
CA VAL A 7 -7.85 -28.63 33.71
C VAL A 7 -9.19 -28.46 33.01
N ILE A 8 -9.80 -27.29 33.17
CA ILE A 8 -11.06 -26.91 32.52
C ILE A 8 -10.84 -25.66 31.67
N HIS A 9 -11.44 -25.63 30.48
CA HIS A 9 -11.42 -24.46 29.61
C HIS A 9 -12.41 -23.40 30.12
N VAL A 10 -11.94 -22.17 30.27
CA VAL A 10 -12.75 -21.00 30.63
C VAL A 10 -12.61 -19.97 29.54
N SER A 11 -13.73 -19.43 29.05
CA SER A 11 -13.71 -18.36 28.05
C SER A 11 -12.96 -17.14 28.59
N GLY A 12 -12.10 -16.52 27.77
CA GLY A 12 -11.30 -15.36 28.19
C GLY A 12 -12.13 -14.21 28.77
N LYS A 13 -13.38 -14.01 28.32
CA LYS A 13 -14.31 -13.01 28.86
C LYS A 13 -14.64 -13.22 30.35
N GLN A 14 -14.50 -14.45 30.84
CA GLN A 14 -14.75 -14.84 32.23
C GLN A 14 -13.45 -14.93 33.06
N GLN A 15 -12.27 -14.77 32.44
CA GLN A 15 -10.97 -14.80 33.11
C GLN A 15 -10.56 -13.42 33.67
N ILE A 16 -11.50 -12.76 34.34
CA ILE A 16 -11.35 -11.36 34.82
C ILE A 16 -10.18 -11.23 35.81
N THR A 17 -10.08 -12.16 36.77
CA THR A 17 -9.03 -12.13 37.81
C THR A 17 -7.64 -12.34 37.23
N ALA A 18 -7.49 -13.28 36.28
CA ALA A 18 -6.21 -13.54 35.64
C ALA A 18 -5.77 -12.34 34.77
N ASP A 19 -6.69 -11.77 33.97
CA ASP A 19 -6.39 -10.58 33.15
C ASP A 19 -6.01 -9.38 34.03
N ALA A 20 -6.76 -9.11 35.11
CA ALA A 20 -6.47 -8.04 36.05
C ALA A 20 -5.12 -8.21 36.76
N LEU A 21 -4.81 -9.41 37.26
CA LEU A 21 -3.53 -9.67 37.95
C LEU A 21 -2.34 -9.71 36.98
N SER A 22 -2.54 -10.13 35.74
CA SER A 22 -1.47 -10.15 34.73
C SER A 22 -1.00 -8.74 34.34
N ARG A 23 -1.87 -7.74 34.49
CA ARG A 23 -1.60 -6.33 34.18
C ARG A 23 -1.34 -5.47 35.42
N ALA A 24 -1.41 -6.06 36.62
CA ALA A 24 -1.16 -5.36 37.85
C ALA A 24 0.34 -5.02 37.96
N PRO A 25 0.72 -3.76 38.24
CA PRO A 25 2.11 -3.41 38.42
C PRO A 25 2.67 -4.15 39.65
N ALA A 26 3.67 -5.00 39.43
CA ALA A 26 4.28 -5.79 40.50
C ALA A 26 5.19 -4.94 41.42
N SER A 27 5.70 -3.83 40.90
CA SER A 27 6.57 -2.89 41.61
C SER A 27 6.47 -1.50 41.01
N LEU A 28 7.09 -0.51 41.67
CA LEU A 28 7.38 0.77 41.04
C LEU A 28 8.31 0.59 39.84
N PRO A 29 8.28 1.50 38.86
CA PRO A 29 9.16 1.44 37.68
C PRO A 29 10.63 1.42 38.10
N SER A 30 11.38 0.46 37.56
CA SER A 30 12.83 0.38 37.68
C SER A 30 13.52 1.34 36.70
N SER A 31 14.83 1.51 36.84
CA SER A 31 15.63 2.27 35.87
C SER A 31 15.57 1.67 34.46
N ALA A 32 15.41 0.35 34.34
CA ALA A 32 15.24 -0.32 33.06
C ALA A 32 13.89 0.00 32.41
N ASP A 33 12.82 0.10 33.19
CA ASP A 33 11.50 0.48 32.68
C ASP A 33 11.51 1.92 32.16
N VAL A 34 12.17 2.83 32.87
CA VAL A 34 12.36 4.23 32.42
C VAL A 34 13.20 4.30 31.15
N ALA A 35 14.28 3.52 31.05
CA ALA A 35 15.09 3.45 29.84
C ALA A 35 14.28 2.95 28.63
N LEU A 36 13.44 1.93 28.81
CA LEU A 36 12.56 1.43 27.76
C LEU A 36 11.57 2.49 27.27
N VAL A 37 10.98 3.27 28.18
CA VAL A 37 10.09 4.38 27.81
C VAL A 37 10.85 5.43 26.99
N ASN A 38 12.05 5.80 27.42
CA ASN A 38 12.89 6.75 26.67
C ASN A 38 13.23 6.23 25.27
N ASP A 39 13.52 4.94 25.12
CA ASP A 39 13.78 4.32 23.82
C ASP A 39 12.53 4.36 22.92
N THR A 40 11.33 4.13 23.50
CA THR A 40 10.08 4.24 22.75
C THR A 40 9.79 5.68 22.31
N ASP A 41 10.08 6.66 23.18
CA ASP A 41 9.93 8.08 22.85
C ASP A 41 10.94 8.49 21.77
N ALA A 42 12.18 8.01 21.83
CA ALA A 42 13.19 8.26 20.80
C ALA A 42 12.77 7.68 19.43
N MET A 43 12.16 6.49 19.41
CA MET A 43 11.62 5.90 18.17
C MET A 43 10.45 6.72 17.61
N ALA A 44 9.60 7.26 18.48
CA ALA A 44 8.51 8.14 18.08
C ALA A 44 9.06 9.44 17.46
N GLN A 45 10.07 10.07 18.08
CA GLN A 45 10.75 11.25 17.55
C GLN A 45 11.41 10.97 16.19
N GLN A 46 12.12 9.84 16.07
CA GLN A 46 12.72 9.44 14.79
C GLN A 46 11.66 9.28 13.68
N THR A 47 10.45 8.83 14.01
CA THR A 47 9.35 8.75 13.04
C THR A 47 8.95 10.13 12.54
N LEU A 48 8.90 11.13 13.42
CA LEU A 48 8.57 12.52 13.06
C LEU A 48 9.67 13.17 12.23
N ASP A 49 10.93 12.96 12.60
CA ASP A 49 12.09 13.50 11.87
C ASP A 49 12.19 12.98 10.44
N ASN A 50 11.72 11.75 10.19
CA ASN A 50 11.68 11.14 8.87
C ASN A 50 10.48 11.58 8.01
N LEU A 51 9.54 12.36 8.55
CA LEU A 51 8.40 12.83 7.77
C LEU A 51 8.87 13.82 6.69
N PRO A 52 8.37 13.72 5.45
CA PRO A 52 8.81 14.57 4.34
C PRO A 52 8.12 15.95 4.38
N ALA A 53 8.21 16.65 5.50
CA ALA A 53 7.64 17.99 5.69
C ALA A 53 8.48 18.80 6.68
N SER A 54 8.55 20.12 6.48
CA SER A 54 9.18 21.02 7.45
C SER A 54 8.34 21.10 8.74
N SER A 55 8.97 21.41 9.86
CA SER A 55 8.30 21.60 11.16
C SER A 55 7.13 22.59 11.08
N CYS A 56 7.32 23.72 10.37
CA CYS A 56 6.26 24.71 10.13
C CYS A 56 5.07 24.10 9.37
N LYS A 57 5.32 23.31 8.31
CA LYS A 57 4.26 22.65 7.54
C LYS A 57 3.55 21.57 8.35
N LEU A 58 4.26 20.85 9.22
CA LEU A 58 3.67 19.89 10.15
C LEU A 58 2.72 20.58 11.13
N GLN A 59 3.11 21.70 11.72
CA GLN A 59 2.25 22.48 12.61
C GLN A 59 0.99 23.01 11.91
N GLU A 60 1.12 23.45 10.66
CA GLU A 60 -0.03 23.81 9.83
C GLU A 60 -0.98 22.62 9.65
N ILE A 61 -0.44 21.44 9.28
CA ILE A 61 -1.24 20.22 9.09
C ILE A 61 -1.94 19.82 10.39
N ILE A 62 -1.25 19.85 11.54
CA ILE A 62 -1.83 19.54 12.85
C ILE A 62 -3.04 20.45 13.12
N THR A 63 -2.88 21.75 12.91
CA THR A 63 -3.96 22.73 13.09
C THR A 63 -5.16 22.39 12.20
N GLN A 64 -4.92 22.00 10.95
CA GLN A 64 -5.99 21.60 10.03
C GLN A 64 -6.61 20.24 10.37
N GLN A 65 -5.85 19.29 10.91
CA GLN A 65 -6.38 18.02 11.40
C GLN A 65 -7.31 18.19 12.62
N GLN A 66 -7.07 19.22 13.44
CA GLN A 66 -7.90 19.53 14.61
C GLN A 66 -9.21 20.23 14.24
N SER A 67 -9.25 20.92 13.09
CA SER A 67 -10.44 21.63 12.60
C SER A 67 -11.29 20.79 11.64
N ASP A 68 -10.67 19.89 10.87
CA ASP A 68 -11.36 19.00 9.91
C ASP A 68 -12.32 18.03 10.64
N PRO A 69 -13.64 18.03 10.34
CA PRO A 69 -14.61 17.22 11.06
C PRO A 69 -14.34 15.71 11.03
N GLU A 70 -13.87 15.17 9.90
CA GLU A 70 -13.63 13.74 9.73
C GLU A 70 -12.36 13.31 10.47
N VAL A 71 -11.29 14.09 10.29
CA VAL A 71 -9.98 13.79 10.86
C VAL A 71 -9.98 14.05 12.37
N LYS A 72 -10.65 15.11 12.82
CA LYS A 72 -10.83 15.39 14.25
C LYS A 72 -11.54 14.25 14.97
N GLU A 73 -12.61 13.72 14.37
CA GLU A 73 -13.32 12.60 14.98
C GLU A 73 -12.50 11.32 14.96
N THR A 74 -11.77 11.08 13.87
CA THR A 74 -10.80 9.98 13.79
C THR A 74 -9.73 10.09 14.90
N ARG A 75 -9.23 11.29 15.17
CA ARG A 75 -8.28 11.55 16.28
C ARG A 75 -8.90 11.23 17.63
N ASN A 76 -10.16 11.65 17.85
CA ASN A 76 -10.88 11.33 19.07
C ASN A 76 -10.99 9.81 19.28
N PHE A 77 -11.25 9.03 18.21
CA PHE A 77 -11.27 7.56 18.28
C PHE A 77 -9.89 6.96 18.60
N CYS A 78 -8.80 7.49 18.04
CA CYS A 78 -7.46 7.02 18.39
C CYS A 78 -7.14 7.22 19.88
N GLN A 79 -7.62 8.30 20.49
CA GLN A 79 -7.36 8.62 21.91
C GLN A 79 -8.31 7.90 22.88
N ARG A 80 -9.60 7.79 22.54
CA ARG A 80 -10.64 7.26 23.42
C ARG A 80 -11.00 5.80 23.16
N GLY A 81 -10.48 5.24 22.08
CA GLY A 81 -10.87 3.94 21.54
C GLY A 81 -11.87 4.07 20.40
N TRP A 82 -11.75 3.15 19.46
CA TRP A 82 -12.62 3.06 18.30
C TRP A 82 -13.96 2.40 18.65
N PRO A 83 -15.06 2.77 17.97
CA PRO A 83 -16.35 2.12 18.19
C PRO A 83 -16.29 0.65 17.80
N ALA A 84 -16.95 -0.21 18.59
CA ALA A 84 -16.98 -1.65 18.36
C ALA A 84 -17.62 -2.04 17.01
N PHE A 85 -18.53 -1.19 16.52
CA PHE A 85 -19.19 -1.36 15.24
C PHE A 85 -18.84 -0.21 14.30
N MET A 86 -18.88 -0.51 13.00
CA MET A 86 -18.59 0.45 11.95
C MET A 86 -19.55 1.65 12.04
N PRO A 87 -19.04 2.90 11.97
CA PRO A 87 -19.87 4.10 11.98
C PRO A 87 -20.82 4.18 10.79
N GLN A 88 -21.95 4.87 10.97
CA GLN A 88 -22.90 5.12 9.87
C GLN A 88 -22.37 6.13 8.85
N ASN A 89 -21.54 7.09 9.29
CA ASN A 89 -20.97 8.11 8.40
C ASN A 89 -19.96 7.45 7.42
N PRO A 90 -20.22 7.44 6.10
CA PRO A 90 -19.36 6.77 5.11
C PRO A 90 -17.92 7.26 5.11
N LEU A 91 -17.70 8.54 5.45
CA LEU A 91 -16.37 9.14 5.49
C LEU A 91 -15.54 8.51 6.61
N LEU A 92 -16.16 8.31 7.79
CA LEU A 92 -15.52 7.66 8.94
C LEU A 92 -15.37 6.15 8.77
N GLN A 93 -16.19 5.50 7.93
CA GLN A 93 -16.07 4.05 7.67
C GLN A 93 -14.70 3.69 7.09
N GLN A 94 -14.16 4.54 6.21
CA GLN A 94 -12.86 4.28 5.59
C GLN A 94 -11.72 4.43 6.61
N TYR A 95 -11.83 5.38 7.54
CA TYR A 95 -10.90 5.50 8.65
C TYR A 95 -11.05 4.32 9.64
N TRP A 96 -12.28 3.91 9.96
CA TRP A 96 -12.56 2.76 10.83
C TRP A 96 -12.03 1.44 10.27
N ALA A 97 -12.16 1.22 8.96
CA ALA A 97 -11.58 0.05 8.29
C ALA A 97 -10.06 -0.01 8.42
N ASN A 98 -9.41 1.15 8.55
CA ASN A 98 -7.96 1.33 8.65
C ASN A 98 -7.49 1.66 10.08
N GLN A 99 -8.37 1.54 11.09
CA GLN A 99 -8.14 1.98 12.47
C GLN A 99 -6.85 1.46 13.11
N ARG A 100 -6.43 0.24 12.76
CA ARG A 100 -5.25 -0.42 13.32
C ARG A 100 -3.93 0.22 12.89
N TYR A 101 -3.97 1.03 11.84
CA TYR A 101 -2.81 1.67 11.25
C TYR A 101 -2.80 3.17 11.52
N LEU A 102 -3.81 3.69 12.22
CA LEU A 102 -3.94 5.10 12.55
C LEU A 102 -3.41 5.35 13.96
N THR A 103 -2.37 6.18 14.05
CA THR A 103 -1.70 6.49 15.32
C THR A 103 -1.52 8.00 15.43
N ILE A 104 -1.53 8.52 16.66
CA ILE A 104 -1.16 9.91 16.94
C ILE A 104 0.23 9.90 17.59
N ILE A 105 1.15 10.69 17.05
CA ILE A 105 2.48 10.94 17.61
C ILE A 105 2.64 12.46 17.67
N ASP A 106 3.02 13.04 18.81
CA ASP A 106 3.15 14.50 19.03
C ASP A 106 2.06 15.33 18.35
N ASP A 107 0.81 14.99 18.63
CA ASP A 107 -0.35 15.67 18.08
C ASP A 107 -0.45 15.70 16.55
N ILE A 108 0.22 14.82 15.80
CA ILE A 108 -0.06 14.57 14.38
C ILE A 108 -0.67 13.17 14.18
N LEU A 109 -1.74 13.10 13.38
CA LEU A 109 -2.36 11.83 12.99
C LEU A 109 -1.61 11.27 11.79
N LEU A 110 -1.15 10.03 11.92
CA LEU A 110 -0.41 9.29 10.92
C LEU A 110 -1.15 8.00 10.54
N TYR A 111 -0.98 7.59 9.29
CA TYR A 111 -1.35 6.27 8.79
C TYR A 111 -0.06 5.50 8.51
N TYR A 112 0.28 4.51 9.34
CA TYR A 112 1.64 3.99 9.48
C TYR A 112 2.63 5.14 9.72
N HIS A 113 3.48 5.44 8.73
CA HIS A 113 4.47 6.52 8.75
C HIS A 113 4.10 7.68 7.81
N HIS A 114 2.86 7.72 7.31
CA HIS A 114 2.42 8.71 6.33
C HIS A 114 1.51 9.75 6.99
N ILE A 115 1.66 11.00 6.58
CA ILE A 115 0.88 12.10 7.13
C ILE A 115 -0.58 11.96 6.66
N VAL A 116 -1.53 11.92 7.59
CA VAL A 116 -2.95 11.97 7.22
C VAL A 116 -3.32 13.39 6.81
N VAL A 117 -3.73 13.57 5.55
CA VAL A 117 -4.02 14.90 5.02
C VAL A 117 -5.49 15.29 5.26
N PRO A 118 -5.76 16.42 5.95
CA PRO A 118 -7.12 16.93 6.14
C PRO A 118 -7.73 17.39 4.82
N THR A 119 -9.06 17.36 4.74
CA THR A 119 -9.83 17.47 3.50
C THR A 119 -9.54 18.73 2.72
N ASN A 120 -9.39 19.86 3.41
CA ASN A 120 -9.08 21.16 2.83
C ASN A 120 -7.70 21.24 2.18
N MET A 121 -6.73 20.43 2.63
CA MET A 121 -5.37 20.40 2.08
C MET A 121 -5.19 19.34 0.97
N ARG A 122 -6.14 18.42 0.78
CA ARG A 122 -6.02 17.31 -0.20
C ARG A 122 -5.77 17.81 -1.62
N LEU A 123 -6.37 18.92 -2.04
CA LEU A 123 -6.16 19.47 -3.39
C LEU A 123 -4.74 20.04 -3.56
N GLU A 124 -4.23 20.77 -2.57
CA GLU A 124 -2.84 21.26 -2.56
C GLU A 124 -1.86 20.10 -2.67
N MET A 125 -2.06 19.06 -1.86
CA MET A 125 -1.18 17.89 -1.84
C MET A 125 -1.28 17.07 -3.13
N LEU A 126 -2.47 16.93 -3.71
CA LEU A 126 -2.64 16.31 -5.03
C LEU A 126 -1.87 17.06 -6.13
N ASN A 127 -1.88 18.38 -6.11
CA ASN A 127 -1.13 19.19 -7.08
C ASN A 127 0.39 18.98 -6.93
N LYS A 128 0.89 18.88 -5.68
CA LYS A 128 2.31 18.57 -5.43
C LYS A 128 2.69 17.16 -5.89
N LEU A 129 1.87 16.16 -5.59
CA LEU A 129 2.10 14.78 -6.04
C LEU A 129 2.11 14.66 -7.57
N TYR A 130 1.29 15.49 -8.23
CA TYR A 130 1.13 15.54 -9.67
C TYR A 130 2.08 16.52 -10.38
N GLU A 131 2.96 17.18 -9.63
CA GLU A 131 3.92 18.14 -10.18
C GLU A 131 4.71 17.51 -11.34
N SER A 132 5.03 18.29 -12.36
CA SER A 132 5.71 17.80 -13.59
C SER A 132 4.93 16.78 -14.42
N HIS A 133 3.60 16.70 -14.28
CA HIS A 133 2.73 15.82 -15.09
C HIS A 133 3.13 14.34 -15.01
N LEU A 134 3.53 13.90 -13.82
CA LEU A 134 3.91 12.52 -13.56
C LEU A 134 2.73 11.57 -13.84
N GLY A 135 3.04 10.40 -14.41
CA GLY A 135 2.04 9.35 -14.60
C GLY A 135 1.48 8.83 -13.27
N VAL A 136 0.33 8.15 -13.33
CA VAL A 136 -0.39 7.61 -12.16
C VAL A 136 0.53 6.79 -11.25
N THR A 137 1.36 5.92 -11.82
CA THR A 137 2.26 5.03 -11.06
C THR A 137 3.26 5.82 -10.21
N LYS A 138 3.86 6.87 -10.77
CA LYS A 138 4.83 7.70 -10.05
C LYS A 138 4.14 8.53 -8.95
N CYS A 139 2.98 9.12 -9.25
CA CYS A 139 2.21 9.86 -8.26
C CYS A 139 1.80 8.98 -7.06
N ARG A 140 1.45 7.71 -7.31
CA ARG A 140 1.13 6.75 -6.26
C ARG A 140 2.34 6.41 -5.40
N ALA A 141 3.48 6.12 -6.02
CA ALA A 141 4.71 5.85 -5.30
C ALA A 141 5.11 7.03 -4.39
N LEU A 142 4.96 8.27 -4.87
CA LEU A 142 5.21 9.47 -4.03
C LEU A 142 4.24 9.56 -2.86
N ALA A 143 2.96 9.28 -3.08
CA ALA A 143 1.96 9.29 -2.02
C ALA A 143 2.26 8.21 -0.96
N GLU A 144 2.59 6.99 -1.42
CA GLU A 144 2.96 5.84 -0.57
C GLU A 144 4.20 6.05 0.30
N THR A 145 5.01 7.09 0.05
CA THR A 145 6.16 7.43 0.89
C THR A 145 5.95 8.69 1.72
N SER A 146 4.80 9.36 1.62
CA SER A 146 4.63 10.70 2.21
C SER A 146 3.29 10.95 2.88
N VAL A 147 2.18 10.70 2.18
CA VAL A 147 0.86 11.20 2.57
C VAL A 147 -0.23 10.16 2.35
N TRP A 148 -1.28 10.23 3.16
CA TRP A 148 -2.41 9.34 3.04
C TRP A 148 -3.74 10.05 3.34
N TRP A 149 -4.79 9.65 2.62
CA TRP A 149 -6.18 9.86 2.98
C TRP A 149 -7.03 8.83 2.23
N PRO A 150 -8.29 8.60 2.64
CA PRO A 150 -9.14 7.63 1.97
C PRO A 150 -9.33 7.93 0.47
N ASN A 151 -9.21 6.90 -0.36
CA ASN A 151 -9.32 6.97 -1.84
C ASN A 151 -8.28 7.86 -2.55
N ILE A 152 -7.14 8.16 -1.93
CA ILE A 152 -6.02 8.90 -2.57
C ILE A 152 -5.66 8.36 -3.96
N SER A 153 -5.57 7.04 -4.11
CA SER A 153 -5.22 6.39 -5.39
C SER A 153 -6.23 6.66 -6.51
N SER A 154 -7.51 6.85 -6.18
CA SER A 154 -8.57 7.21 -7.13
C SER A 154 -8.53 8.70 -7.45
N HIS A 155 -8.25 9.55 -6.46
CA HIS A 155 -8.08 10.99 -6.67
C HIS A 155 -6.88 11.30 -7.58
N ILE A 156 -5.76 10.62 -7.38
CA ILE A 156 -4.57 10.69 -8.25
C ILE A 156 -4.92 10.28 -9.69
N GLN A 157 -5.59 9.14 -9.87
CA GLN A 157 -6.03 8.69 -11.21
C GLN A 157 -6.90 9.74 -11.90
N ASN A 158 -7.86 10.31 -11.17
CA ASN A 158 -8.75 11.33 -11.70
C ASN A 158 -8.00 12.61 -12.09
N MET A 159 -7.02 13.05 -11.28
CA MET A 159 -6.17 14.20 -11.60
C MET A 159 -5.40 13.98 -12.90
N VAL A 160 -4.67 12.86 -13.00
CA VAL A 160 -3.86 12.54 -14.19
C VAL A 160 -4.73 12.34 -15.43
N ARG A 161 -5.90 11.70 -15.28
CA ARG A 161 -6.84 11.46 -16.39
C ARG A 161 -7.39 12.75 -16.97
N LYS A 162 -7.67 13.75 -16.12
CA LYS A 162 -8.22 15.06 -16.53
C LYS A 162 -7.17 16.01 -17.08
N CYS A 163 -5.88 15.71 -16.94
CA CYS A 163 -4.84 16.59 -17.46
C CYS A 163 -4.68 16.47 -18.98
N GLY A 164 -4.80 17.61 -19.68
CA GLY A 164 -4.58 17.70 -21.13
C GLY A 164 -3.15 17.37 -21.56
N VAL A 165 -2.14 17.69 -20.75
CA VAL A 165 -0.73 17.36 -21.07
C VAL A 165 -0.49 15.86 -20.99
N CYS A 166 -0.89 15.20 -19.88
CA CYS A 166 -0.80 13.75 -19.78
C CYS A 166 -1.66 13.02 -20.81
N ALA A 167 -2.80 13.59 -21.22
CA ALA A 167 -3.62 13.00 -22.27
C ALA A 167 -2.89 12.96 -23.62
N LYS A 168 -2.16 14.05 -23.97
CA LYS A 168 -1.36 14.13 -25.21
C LYS A 168 -0.15 13.18 -25.20
N LEU A 169 0.47 12.99 -24.04
CA LEU A 169 1.65 12.14 -23.88
C LEU A 169 1.30 10.66 -23.63
N ARG A 170 0.02 10.32 -23.53
CA ARG A 170 -0.41 8.94 -23.33
C ARG A 170 -0.07 8.13 -24.57
N PRO A 171 0.65 7.00 -24.44
CA PRO A 171 0.83 6.09 -25.56
C PRO A 171 -0.55 5.73 -26.11
N VAL A 172 -0.76 5.98 -27.39
CA VAL A 172 -1.94 5.46 -28.08
C VAL A 172 -1.80 3.95 -27.98
N ALA A 173 -2.80 3.28 -27.40
CA ALA A 173 -2.84 1.82 -27.44
C ALA A 173 -2.74 1.46 -28.92
N ASN A 174 -1.66 0.77 -29.30
CA ASN A 174 -1.43 0.40 -30.69
C ASN A 174 -2.54 -0.59 -31.03
N SER A 175 -3.68 -0.09 -31.50
CA SER A 175 -4.79 -0.88 -32.03
C SER A 175 -4.38 -1.36 -33.41
N LEU A 176 -3.26 -2.08 -33.48
CA LEU A 176 -3.16 -3.12 -34.48
C LEU A 176 -4.15 -4.18 -34.02
N SER A 177 -5.40 -3.99 -34.41
CA SER A 177 -6.32 -5.11 -34.59
C SER A 177 -5.55 -6.13 -35.41
N TYR A 178 -5.06 -7.18 -34.77
CA TYR A 178 -4.70 -8.40 -35.48
C TYR A 178 -5.99 -8.90 -36.08
N HIS A 179 -6.32 -8.38 -37.27
CA HIS A 179 -7.28 -9.00 -38.15
C HIS A 179 -6.51 -10.15 -38.79
N PRO A 180 -6.80 -11.41 -38.45
CA PRO A 180 -6.23 -12.52 -39.20
C PRO A 180 -6.81 -12.41 -40.61
N HIS A 181 -6.00 -11.93 -41.54
CA HIS A 181 -6.36 -11.91 -42.94
C HIS A 181 -6.41 -13.37 -43.39
N PHE A 182 -7.60 -13.96 -43.46
CA PHE A 182 -7.83 -15.23 -44.12
C PHE A 182 -7.57 -15.01 -45.61
N LEU A 183 -6.34 -15.30 -46.05
CA LEU A 183 -6.03 -15.44 -47.47
C LEU A 183 -6.61 -16.77 -47.93
N ASN A 184 -7.79 -16.72 -48.54
CA ASN A 184 -8.23 -17.74 -49.47
C ASN A 184 -7.35 -17.64 -50.71
N ILE A 185 -6.42 -18.57 -50.88
CA ILE A 185 -5.83 -18.87 -52.19
C ILE A 185 -6.01 -20.36 -52.44
N LEU A 186 -6.85 -20.65 -53.42
CA LEU A 186 -7.01 -21.96 -54.04
C LEU A 186 -5.71 -22.37 -54.73
N GLY A 187 -5.34 -23.64 -54.53
CA GLY A 187 -4.84 -24.47 -55.63
C GLY A 187 -3.33 -24.51 -55.89
N HIS A 188 -2.85 -25.75 -55.91
CA HIS A 188 -1.82 -26.29 -56.79
C HIS A 188 -0.38 -26.44 -56.24
N GLU A 189 -0.10 -27.68 -55.81
CA GLU A 189 1.08 -28.53 -56.01
C GLU A 189 2.44 -27.90 -56.43
N SER A 190 3.42 -28.00 -55.50
CA SER A 190 4.82 -28.52 -55.63
C SER A 190 5.78 -28.02 -56.74
N PRO A 191 7.11 -28.31 -56.69
CA PRO A 191 8.13 -28.14 -55.64
C PRO A 191 9.44 -27.47 -56.21
N TRP A 192 10.59 -27.61 -55.53
CA TRP A 192 12.00 -27.21 -55.88
C TRP A 192 12.48 -25.81 -55.40
N ILE A 193 13.69 -25.55 -54.84
CA ILE A 193 14.66 -26.20 -53.93
C ILE A 193 15.72 -25.11 -53.58
N PHE A 194 16.17 -25.01 -52.32
CA PHE A 194 17.48 -24.52 -51.75
C PHE A 194 18.00 -23.07 -52.06
N SER A 195 18.84 -22.36 -51.27
CA SER A 195 19.84 -22.71 -50.24
C SER A 195 20.27 -21.48 -49.38
N THR A 196 20.44 -21.72 -48.06
CA THR A 196 21.47 -21.28 -47.07
C THR A 196 22.06 -19.85 -46.98
N PHE A 197 22.11 -19.32 -45.75
CA PHE A 197 23.40 -19.09 -45.05
C PHE A 197 23.24 -19.14 -43.51
N THR A 198 24.17 -19.81 -42.85
CA THR A 198 24.23 -20.05 -41.39
C THR A 198 25.09 -19.02 -40.66
N GLY A 199 24.73 -18.64 -39.44
CA GLY A 199 25.61 -17.88 -38.52
C GLY A 199 25.13 -17.81 -37.07
N ARG A 200 25.67 -18.70 -36.23
CA ARG A 200 25.71 -18.78 -34.74
C ARG A 200 26.00 -17.42 -34.06
N HIS A 201 25.74 -17.07 -32.79
CA HIS A 201 25.27 -17.63 -31.49
C HIS A 201 25.16 -16.35 -30.59
N THR A 202 24.32 -16.16 -29.56
CA THR A 202 24.36 -16.78 -28.23
C THR A 202 23.11 -16.36 -27.43
N SER A 203 22.64 -17.28 -26.58
CA SER A 203 21.87 -17.05 -25.33
C SER A 203 20.47 -16.41 -25.41
N CYS A 204 19.43 -17.22 -25.63
CA CYS A 204 18.20 -17.09 -24.84
C CYS A 204 17.35 -18.37 -24.83
N TRP A 205 16.70 -18.58 -23.69
CA TRP A 205 16.03 -19.79 -23.25
C TRP A 205 14.73 -20.04 -24.03
N SER A 206 14.45 -21.29 -24.40
CA SER A 206 13.17 -21.72 -24.98
C SER A 206 12.45 -22.68 -24.04
N ILE A 207 11.21 -22.36 -23.68
CA ILE A 207 10.23 -23.33 -23.16
C ILE A 207 9.72 -24.10 -24.38
N THR A 208 10.00 -25.41 -24.43
CA THR A 208 9.45 -26.32 -25.44
C THR A 208 8.33 -27.14 -24.80
N ILE A 209 7.10 -26.97 -25.30
CA ILE A 209 6.03 -27.95 -25.10
C ILE A 209 6.04 -28.89 -26.31
N LEU A 210 6.36 -30.15 -26.03
CA LEU A 210 6.35 -31.27 -26.96
C LEU A 210 4.91 -31.69 -27.28
N VAL A 211 4.56 -31.71 -28.57
CA VAL A 211 3.57 -32.64 -29.13
C VAL A 211 4.01 -33.06 -30.52
N GLY A 212 4.19 -34.37 -30.74
CA GLY A 212 4.34 -34.95 -32.08
C GLY A 212 5.54 -35.87 -32.22
N GLN A 213 5.29 -37.17 -32.08
CA GLN A 213 6.28 -38.24 -32.13
C GLN A 213 6.83 -38.47 -33.56
N LYS A 214 8.15 -38.36 -33.75
CA LYS A 214 9.01 -39.49 -34.17
C LYS A 214 10.48 -39.07 -34.20
N LEU A 215 11.26 -39.79 -33.40
CA LEU A 215 12.72 -39.85 -33.39
C LEU A 215 13.20 -40.46 -34.72
N GLU A 216 14.35 -40.03 -35.24
CA GLU A 216 15.51 -40.89 -35.51
C GLU A 216 16.82 -40.07 -35.55
N PHE A 217 17.88 -40.69 -35.03
CA PHE A 217 19.27 -40.22 -34.85
C PHE A 217 20.02 -40.14 -36.20
N TRP A 218 21.14 -39.42 -36.38
CA TRP A 218 22.53 -39.82 -36.05
C TRP A 218 23.51 -38.61 -36.08
N THR A 219 24.48 -38.68 -35.15
CA THR A 219 25.85 -38.11 -35.00
C THR A 219 26.39 -37.20 -36.15
N ILE A 220 27.02 -36.04 -35.90
CA ILE A 220 28.16 -35.73 -35.00
C ILE A 220 27.92 -34.46 -34.17
#